data_AF-A0A8H6U0F3-F1
#
_entry.id   AF-A0A8H6U0F3-F1
#
_cell.length_a   1.000
_cell.length_b   1.000
_cell.length_c   1.000
_cell.angle_alpha   90.00
_cell.angle_beta   90.00
_cell.angle_gamma   90.00
#
_symmetry.space_group_name_H-M   'P 1'
#
loop_
_entity.id
_entity.type
_entity.pdbx_description
1 polymer ?
#
loop_
_entity_poly.entity_id
_entity_poly.type
_entity_poly.pdbx_seq_one_letter_code
_entity_poly.pdbx_strand_id
1 'polypeptide(L)'
;MLVPRSTLALLTLPVTLALASQVPLRASCKPTTSRDYPWALFYPAVKWNSLHGAPRTEQGDPTVMNLASCSKAFLSASLGILMQDFADGENKTALPRNVEKFSWDTKMRDLLPDEWMTEDHWTTEKASLKDLLSHVTGFPAHDGSYSTYDSPQDIVARMRHLRAAYELRQLWEYTNQMYITGAYVVSKYSGSSYRDFLEERILLPLRMSSSTLYPDRAFESGKFTQSWTPSRRRIPFWMPEHTADLLAGAGGVMSNVEDMVNWVKMLLNSGVDPQTNKTIIPRTTFDLATSAISVAVHKGSALTSIMGYGLGWIRLAYRGHELVQHSGGAPGVATIVDPYPSDGFGVVLLANTVGPLVTQKIARAIADRMLGLPTEAPRVETEMGPHAQLEPRIPVNPIPPNILAGFTGTYSNLGYGNFTLCSPLFPNLGRLPGRHPRLQTSRFGDRKAHWSLGPLQRLAAVLGITSPAFSSIRTCLIFWTKSIRRSSWWRMER
;
A
#
# COMPACT_ATOMS: atom_id res chain seq x y z
N MET A 1 32.60 -15.79 40.68
CA MET A 1 32.78 -17.26 40.84
C MET A 1 31.40 -17.87 40.60
N LEU A 2 31.11 -18.74 39.64
CA LEU A 2 31.89 -19.69 38.86
C LEU A 2 31.26 -19.82 37.45
N VAL A 3 32.13 -19.97 36.45
CA VAL A 3 31.85 -20.27 35.03
C VAL A 3 31.79 -21.80 34.86
N PRO A 4 31.08 -22.31 33.84
CA PRO A 4 31.70 -23.30 32.95
C PRO A 4 31.40 -22.98 31.47
N ARG A 5 32.43 -22.68 30.69
CA ARG A 5 33.24 -23.58 29.82
C ARG A 5 32.65 -23.73 28.42
N SER A 6 33.24 -22.89 27.56
CA SER A 6 33.37 -22.97 26.12
C SER A 6 33.84 -24.34 25.62
N THR A 7 33.26 -24.79 24.50
CA THR A 7 33.88 -25.77 23.61
C THR A 7 34.11 -25.10 22.27
N LEU A 8 35.36 -24.67 22.05
CA LEU A 8 35.90 -24.24 20.77
C LEU A 8 36.18 -25.50 19.94
N ALA A 9 35.62 -25.59 18.74
CA ALA A 9 36.07 -26.57 17.73
C ALA A 9 36.91 -25.82 16.69
N LEU A 10 38.24 -25.91 16.85
CA LEU A 10 39.21 -25.64 15.80
C LEU A 10 39.14 -26.78 14.79
N LEU A 11 38.82 -26.45 13.53
CA LEU A 11 39.08 -27.32 12.38
C LEU A 11 40.11 -26.61 11.51
N THR A 12 41.37 -26.99 11.71
CA THR A 12 42.49 -26.73 10.81
C THR A 12 42.54 -27.85 9.76
N LEU A 13 42.52 -27.49 8.48
CA LEU A 13 43.10 -28.33 7.42
C LEU A 13 43.94 -27.46 6.48
N PRO A 14 45.06 -27.99 5.94
CA PRO A 14 46.11 -27.23 5.29
C PRO A 14 45.90 -27.14 3.78
N VAL A 15 46.18 -25.99 3.17
CA VAL A 15 46.57 -25.91 1.75
C VAL A 15 47.59 -24.78 1.58
N THR A 16 48.75 -25.13 1.05
CA THR A 16 49.86 -24.22 0.75
C THR A 16 49.87 -23.86 -0.74
N LEU A 17 49.90 -22.54 -1.00
CA LEU A 17 50.38 -21.73 -2.14
C LEU A 17 50.14 -22.12 -3.62
N ALA A 18 49.67 -21.12 -4.38
CA ALA A 18 50.48 -20.48 -5.43
C ALA A 18 50.13 -18.98 -5.55
N LEU A 19 51.12 -18.12 -5.31
CA LEU A 19 51.12 -16.68 -5.54
C LEU A 19 51.58 -16.39 -6.96
N ALA A 20 50.90 -15.49 -7.65
CA ALA A 20 51.48 -14.68 -8.72
C ALA A 20 51.09 -13.22 -8.48
N SER A 21 52.05 -12.47 -7.94
CA SER A 21 52.05 -11.01 -7.85
C SER A 21 52.77 -10.42 -9.07
N GLN A 22 52.26 -9.33 -9.65
CA GLN A 22 53.02 -8.12 -10.05
C GLN A 22 52.01 -6.94 -10.08
N VAL A 23 51.96 -6.02 -9.10
CA VAL A 23 52.80 -4.81 -8.84
C VAL A 23 52.12 -3.52 -9.42
N PRO A 24 52.24 -2.32 -8.81
CA PRO A 24 51.21 -1.78 -7.91
C PRO A 24 50.83 -0.32 -8.28
N LEU A 25 49.89 0.31 -7.55
CA LEU A 25 49.94 1.76 -7.36
C LEU A 25 49.74 2.10 -5.87
N ARG A 26 50.79 2.71 -5.32
CA ARG A 26 50.88 3.29 -3.97
C ARG A 26 50.13 4.61 -3.92
N ALA A 27 49.40 4.86 -2.83
CA ALA A 27 49.40 6.12 -2.07
C ALA A 27 48.64 5.87 -0.74
N SER A 28 49.36 5.59 0.35
CA SER A 28 49.70 6.55 1.41
C SER A 28 48.52 6.91 2.33
N CYS A 29 48.43 6.24 3.48
CA CYS A 29 47.67 6.69 4.64
C CYS A 29 48.44 7.78 5.40
N LYS A 30 47.78 8.93 5.64
CA LYS A 30 47.98 9.79 6.82
C LYS A 30 46.62 10.38 7.24
N PRO A 31 46.42 10.67 8.53
CA PRO A 31 45.11 11.03 9.08
C PRO A 31 44.86 12.54 8.97
N THR A 32 43.68 12.94 8.49
CA THR A 32 43.21 14.32 8.60
C THR A 32 41.72 14.37 8.92
N THR A 33 41.45 15.13 9.98
CA THR A 33 40.17 15.63 10.45
C THR A 33 39.46 16.52 9.43
N SER A 34 38.15 16.68 9.62
CA SER A 34 37.20 17.62 9.00
C SER A 34 36.57 17.24 7.65
N ARG A 35 35.23 17.14 7.71
CA ARG A 35 34.21 17.39 6.68
C ARG A 35 34.74 17.54 5.25
N ASP A 36 34.53 16.51 4.44
CA ASP A 36 34.14 16.60 3.04
C ASP A 36 33.71 15.20 2.58
N TYR A 37 32.43 15.03 2.23
CA TYR A 37 31.94 13.81 1.58
C TYR A 37 32.15 13.98 0.07
N PRO A 38 33.05 13.22 -0.58
CA PRO A 38 33.33 13.41 -1.98
C PRO A 38 32.35 12.57 -2.81
N TRP A 39 31.51 13.27 -3.58
CA TRP A 39 30.79 12.84 -4.80
C TRP A 39 29.99 11.51 -4.77
N ALA A 40 28.66 11.65 -4.66
CA ALA A 40 27.71 10.62 -5.08
C ALA A 40 27.89 10.35 -6.60
N LEU A 41 28.38 9.15 -6.95
CA LEU A 41 28.26 8.62 -8.31
C LEU A 41 26.77 8.39 -8.60
N PHE A 42 26.15 9.34 -9.27
CA PHE A 42 24.80 9.16 -9.81
C PHE A 42 24.88 8.24 -11.03
N TYR A 43 24.41 7.01 -10.87
CA TYR A 43 24.02 6.22 -12.04
C TYR A 43 22.77 6.86 -12.65
N PRO A 44 22.76 7.25 -13.93
CA PRO A 44 21.52 7.63 -14.60
C PRO A 44 20.54 6.46 -14.53
N ALA A 45 19.23 6.76 -14.55
CA ALA A 45 18.17 5.74 -14.60
C ALA A 45 18.52 4.70 -15.66
N VAL A 46 18.88 3.49 -15.23
CA VAL A 46 19.27 2.42 -16.14
C VAL A 46 17.99 1.94 -16.82
N LYS A 47 17.80 2.33 -18.09
CA LYS A 47 16.75 1.79 -18.96
C LYS A 47 17.05 0.32 -19.20
N TRP A 48 16.34 -0.57 -18.48
CA TRP A 48 16.38 -2.00 -18.77
C TRP A 48 15.62 -2.27 -20.07
N ASN A 49 16.35 -2.64 -21.13
CA ASN A 49 15.76 -3.12 -22.37
C ASN A 49 15.07 -4.47 -22.13
N SER A 50 13.77 -4.55 -22.42
CA SER A 50 13.01 -5.80 -22.30
C SER A 50 13.36 -6.78 -23.42
N LEU A 51 13.30 -8.06 -23.06
CA LEU A 51 13.34 -9.21 -23.98
C LEU A 51 12.17 -9.14 -24.97
N HIS A 52 12.51 -8.95 -26.24
CA HIS A 52 11.78 -9.23 -27.49
C HIS A 52 10.22 -9.20 -27.48
N GLY A 53 9.67 -8.21 -28.20
CA GLY A 53 8.45 -8.41 -29.01
C GLY A 53 7.14 -7.71 -28.59
N ALA A 54 7.15 -6.83 -27.59
CA ALA A 54 6.00 -5.95 -27.34
C ALA A 54 6.08 -4.70 -28.24
N PRO A 55 4.96 -4.22 -28.83
CA PRO A 55 4.95 -3.02 -29.66
C PRO A 55 5.52 -1.82 -28.88
N ARG A 56 6.51 -1.16 -29.50
CA ARG A 56 7.26 -0.03 -28.97
C ARG A 56 6.38 1.22 -28.91
N THR A 57 5.88 1.57 -27.72
CA THR A 57 5.40 2.94 -27.41
C THR A 57 6.22 3.62 -26.31
N GLU A 58 7.23 2.94 -25.74
CA GLU A 58 7.90 3.33 -24.47
C GLU A 58 9.40 3.65 -24.63
N GLN A 59 9.81 4.30 -25.74
CA GLN A 59 11.17 4.84 -25.84
C GLN A 59 11.13 6.27 -26.39
N GLY A 60 10.98 7.22 -25.46
CA GLY A 60 11.15 8.65 -25.74
C GLY A 60 10.76 9.47 -24.51
N ASP A 61 9.55 9.25 -24.02
CA ASP A 61 8.96 9.97 -22.90
C ASP A 61 8.80 9.10 -21.65
N PRO A 62 8.88 9.70 -20.44
CA PRO A 62 8.77 8.96 -19.20
C PRO A 62 7.32 8.48 -18.96
N THR A 63 7.13 7.16 -19.04
CA THR A 63 5.84 6.48 -18.88
C THR A 63 5.21 6.72 -17.51
N VAL A 64 3.96 7.17 -17.50
CA VAL A 64 3.19 7.44 -16.27
C VAL A 64 2.43 6.17 -15.85
N MET A 65 2.48 5.86 -14.56
CA MET A 65 1.83 4.71 -13.93
C MET A 65 1.22 5.11 -12.59
N ASN A 66 0.11 4.48 -12.22
CA ASN A 66 -0.44 4.62 -10.87
C ASN A 66 0.56 4.08 -9.83
N LEU A 67 0.86 4.88 -8.81
CA LEU A 67 1.80 4.52 -7.75
C LEU A 67 1.18 3.59 -6.70
N ALA A 68 -0.13 3.40 -6.75
CA ALA A 68 -0.91 2.67 -5.76
C ALA A 68 -0.52 3.16 -4.36
N SER A 69 -0.37 2.24 -3.40
CA SER A 69 -0.17 2.59 -1.99
C SER A 69 1.10 3.41 -1.68
N CYS A 70 2.06 3.57 -2.60
CA CYS A 70 3.13 4.57 -2.41
C CYS A 70 2.60 6.01 -2.29
N SER A 71 1.38 6.27 -2.74
CA SER A 71 0.65 7.55 -2.55
C SER A 71 0.49 7.94 -1.08
N LYS A 72 0.49 6.96 -0.17
CA LYS A 72 0.35 7.18 1.28
C LYS A 72 1.44 8.07 1.87
N ALA A 73 2.67 7.94 1.36
CA ALA A 73 3.78 8.79 1.76
C ALA A 73 3.55 10.26 1.41
N PHE A 74 2.94 10.54 0.25
CA PHE A 74 2.59 11.90 -0.15
C PHE A 74 1.51 12.48 0.76
N LEU A 75 0.51 11.70 1.16
CA LEU A 75 -0.50 12.17 2.12
C LEU A 75 0.12 12.55 3.46
N SER A 76 1.04 11.73 3.98
CA SER A 76 1.73 12.07 5.22
C SER A 76 2.52 13.37 5.10
N ALA A 77 3.19 13.58 3.97
CA ALA A 77 3.88 14.85 3.71
C ALA A 77 2.90 16.03 3.66
N SER A 78 1.78 15.89 2.94
CA SER A 78 0.75 16.93 2.83
C SER A 78 0.15 17.33 4.18
N LEU A 79 -0.16 16.37 5.05
CA LEU A 79 -0.67 16.67 6.40
C LEU A 79 0.37 17.40 7.25
N GLY A 80 1.64 17.02 7.13
CA GLY A 80 2.71 17.73 7.84
C GLY A 80 2.95 19.15 7.33
N ILE A 81 2.83 19.37 6.02
CA ILE A 81 2.85 20.72 5.42
C ILE A 81 1.66 21.54 5.94
N LEU A 82 0.46 20.96 5.92
CA LEU A 82 -0.73 21.64 6.42
C LEU A 82 -0.60 22.02 7.91
N MET A 83 -0.08 21.13 8.75
CA MET A 83 0.19 21.45 10.16
C MET A 83 1.18 22.61 10.32
N GLN A 84 2.17 22.70 9.44
CA GLN A 84 3.12 23.81 9.41
C GLN A 84 2.44 25.12 9.01
N ASP A 85 1.55 25.10 8.01
CA ASP A 85 0.77 26.29 7.62
C ASP A 85 -0.04 26.86 8.80
N PHE A 86 -0.65 25.98 9.61
CA PHE A 86 -1.35 26.41 10.83
C PHE A 86 -0.41 26.93 11.91
N ALA A 87 0.77 26.35 12.06
CA ALA A 87 1.77 26.83 13.01
C ALA A 87 2.32 28.21 12.63
N ASP A 88 2.42 28.49 11.32
CA ASP A 88 2.96 29.74 10.78
C ASP A 88 1.87 30.82 10.59
N GLY A 89 0.60 30.49 10.80
CA GLY A 89 -0.53 31.41 10.62
C GLY A 89 -0.92 31.64 9.15
N GLU A 90 -0.52 30.74 8.25
CA GLU A 90 -0.84 30.75 6.81
C GLU A 90 -2.11 29.95 6.48
N ASN A 91 -2.86 29.50 7.50
CA ASN A 91 -4.04 28.68 7.32
C ASN A 91 -5.18 29.43 6.60
N LYS A 92 -5.81 28.77 5.63
CA LYS A 92 -6.95 29.32 4.87
C LYS A 92 -8.29 29.08 5.55
N THR A 93 -8.38 28.05 6.40
CA THR A 93 -9.60 27.64 7.10
C THR A 93 -9.34 27.60 8.60
N ALA A 94 -10.33 27.97 9.41
CA ALA A 94 -10.23 27.90 10.86
C ALA A 94 -10.40 26.46 11.35
N LEU A 95 -9.66 26.08 12.39
CA LEU A 95 -9.89 24.82 13.12
C LEU A 95 -11.13 24.94 14.02
N PRO A 96 -11.73 23.81 14.43
CA PRO A 96 -12.74 23.80 15.48
C PRO A 96 -12.22 24.47 16.76
N ARG A 97 -13.10 25.15 17.51
CA ARG A 97 -12.71 26.00 18.65
C ARG A 97 -11.96 25.26 19.76
N ASN A 98 -12.17 23.95 19.88
CA ASN A 98 -11.51 23.06 20.85
C ASN A 98 -10.13 22.57 20.39
N VAL A 99 -9.70 22.90 19.18
CA VAL A 99 -8.37 22.53 18.66
C VAL A 99 -7.44 23.74 18.75
N GLU A 100 -6.66 23.80 19.82
CA GLU A 100 -5.66 24.87 20.01
C GLU A 100 -4.45 24.70 19.09
N LYS A 101 -4.06 23.44 18.81
CA LYS A 101 -2.89 23.10 17.99
C LYS A 101 -3.22 21.98 17.02
N PHE A 102 -2.92 22.21 15.75
CA PHE A 102 -2.98 21.16 14.74
C PHE A 102 -1.67 20.37 14.71
N SER A 103 -1.72 19.11 15.10
CA SER A 103 -0.55 18.23 15.21
C SER A 103 -0.93 16.77 15.00
N TRP A 104 0.08 15.91 14.93
CA TRP A 104 -0.09 14.46 14.82
C TRP A 104 -0.88 13.84 15.99
N ASP A 105 -0.87 14.48 17.16
CA ASP A 105 -1.59 14.02 18.34
C ASP A 105 -3.01 14.58 18.46
N THR A 106 -3.40 15.51 17.59
CA THR A 106 -4.76 16.06 17.53
C THR A 106 -5.76 14.95 17.26
N LYS A 107 -6.84 14.90 18.04
CA LYS A 107 -7.83 13.82 17.97
C LYS A 107 -8.75 13.98 16.77
N MET A 108 -9.13 12.85 16.19
CA MET A 108 -10.05 12.84 15.05
C MET A 108 -11.41 13.41 15.40
N ARG A 109 -11.93 13.10 16.60
CA ARG A 109 -13.18 13.73 17.08
C ARG A 109 -13.08 15.24 17.27
N ASP A 110 -11.88 15.79 17.51
CA ASP A 110 -11.74 17.23 17.70
C ASP A 110 -11.66 17.94 16.34
N LEU A 111 -11.04 17.29 15.35
CA LEU A 111 -11.02 17.75 13.96
C LEU A 111 -12.36 17.52 13.25
N LEU A 112 -13.07 16.45 13.56
CA LEU A 112 -14.28 16.02 12.85
C LEU A 112 -15.41 15.72 13.85
N PRO A 113 -15.86 16.71 14.67
CA PRO A 113 -16.73 16.46 15.82
C PRO A 113 -18.06 15.77 15.50
N ASP A 114 -18.72 16.16 14.40
CA ASP A 114 -20.02 15.60 14.02
C ASP A 114 -19.92 14.49 12.95
N GLU A 115 -18.70 14.16 12.53
CA GLU A 115 -18.44 13.29 11.38
C GLU A 115 -17.70 12.02 11.78
N TRP A 116 -16.66 12.13 12.61
CA TRP A 116 -15.86 11.01 13.09
C TRP A 116 -16.56 10.29 14.24
N MET A 117 -17.02 9.07 13.95
CA MET A 117 -17.58 8.17 14.94
C MET A 117 -17.25 6.73 14.54
N THR A 118 -16.97 5.89 15.53
CA THR A 118 -16.73 4.45 15.34
C THR A 118 -17.62 3.64 16.28
N GLU A 119 -17.79 2.33 16.01
CA GLU A 119 -18.51 1.45 16.94
C GLU A 119 -17.83 1.39 18.33
N ASP A 120 -16.51 1.55 18.38
CA ASP A 120 -15.74 1.55 19.62
C ASP A 120 -15.64 2.97 20.20
N HIS A 121 -16.22 3.17 21.39
CA HIS A 121 -16.20 4.48 22.05
C HIS A 121 -14.76 4.96 22.32
N TRP A 122 -13.85 4.06 22.72
CA TRP A 122 -12.47 4.43 23.01
C TRP A 122 -11.74 4.96 21.77
N THR A 123 -11.90 4.30 20.63
CA THR A 123 -11.31 4.70 19.35
C THR A 123 -11.91 6.01 18.85
N THR A 124 -13.22 6.19 18.98
CA THR A 124 -13.89 7.47 18.69
C THR A 124 -13.26 8.62 19.46
N GLU A 125 -13.03 8.41 20.75
CA GLU A 125 -12.55 9.44 21.68
C GLU A 125 -11.06 9.74 21.58
N LYS A 126 -10.24 8.72 21.27
CA LYS A 126 -8.79 8.78 21.49
C LYS A 126 -7.94 8.67 20.23
N ALA A 127 -8.48 8.22 19.10
CA ALA A 127 -7.72 8.13 17.86
C ALA A 127 -7.22 9.53 17.43
N SER A 128 -5.93 9.64 17.15
CA SER A 128 -5.32 10.83 16.55
C SER A 128 -4.91 10.61 15.10
N LEU A 129 -4.53 11.68 14.39
CA LEU A 129 -3.98 11.57 13.03
C LEU A 129 -2.77 10.64 12.95
N LYS A 130 -1.91 10.63 13.98
CA LYS A 130 -0.80 9.70 14.11
C LYS A 130 -1.29 8.24 14.14
N ASP A 131 -2.35 7.95 14.89
CA ASP A 131 -2.91 6.59 14.98
C ASP A 131 -3.47 6.12 13.63
N LEU A 132 -4.15 7.03 12.91
CA LEU A 132 -4.69 6.77 11.58
C LEU A 132 -3.60 6.37 10.59
N LEU A 133 -2.58 7.22 10.42
CA LEU A 133 -1.54 7.02 9.42
C LEU A 133 -0.48 6.00 9.83
N SER A 134 -0.42 5.60 11.11
CA SER A 134 0.44 4.50 11.55
C SER A 134 -0.28 3.15 11.60
N HIS A 135 -1.52 3.07 11.10
CA HIS A 135 -2.32 1.85 11.01
C HIS A 135 -2.53 1.15 12.36
N VAL A 136 -2.76 1.92 13.42
CA VAL A 136 -2.98 1.38 14.76
C VAL A 136 -4.36 1.74 15.32
N THR A 137 -5.33 2.04 14.46
CA THR A 137 -6.71 2.32 14.86
C THR A 137 -7.51 1.06 15.23
N GLY A 138 -6.95 -0.12 14.99
CA GLY A 138 -7.61 -1.41 15.23
C GLY A 138 -8.54 -1.86 14.10
N PHE A 139 -8.71 -1.06 13.05
CA PHE A 139 -9.55 -1.38 11.91
C PHE A 139 -8.79 -2.20 10.85
N PRO A 140 -9.32 -3.37 10.47
CA PRO A 140 -8.80 -4.11 9.33
C PRO A 140 -9.16 -3.47 8.00
N ALA A 141 -8.61 -4.02 6.93
CA ALA A 141 -9.02 -3.67 5.58
C ALA A 141 -10.52 -3.95 5.39
N HIS A 142 -11.29 -2.88 5.25
CA HIS A 142 -12.71 -2.92 4.91
C HIS A 142 -12.93 -2.51 3.44
N ASP A 143 -12.02 -2.82 2.52
CA ASP A 143 -12.05 -2.25 1.15
C ASP A 143 -13.34 -2.56 0.35
N GLY A 144 -14.15 -3.52 0.80
CA GLY A 144 -15.50 -3.79 0.27
C GLY A 144 -16.61 -2.93 0.87
N SER A 145 -16.30 -2.03 1.82
CA SER A 145 -17.25 -1.15 2.49
C SER A 145 -17.59 0.11 1.68
N TYR A 146 -16.94 0.30 0.53
CA TYR A 146 -17.14 1.48 -0.29
C TYR A 146 -17.13 1.16 -1.79
N SER A 147 -17.76 2.04 -2.55
CA SER A 147 -17.93 1.96 -3.99
C SER A 147 -17.22 3.11 -4.70
N THR A 148 -17.15 3.05 -6.02
CA THR A 148 -16.55 4.09 -6.87
C THR A 148 -17.28 5.43 -6.82
N TYR A 149 -18.50 5.47 -6.26
CA TYR A 149 -19.34 6.68 -6.15
C TYR A 149 -19.35 7.30 -4.76
N ASP A 150 -18.68 6.67 -3.79
CA ASP A 150 -18.54 7.26 -2.47
C ASP A 150 -17.55 8.42 -2.49
N SER A 151 -17.83 9.43 -1.68
CA SER A 151 -16.90 10.50 -1.35
C SER A 151 -16.02 10.11 -0.15
N PRO A 152 -14.86 10.77 0.06
CA PRO A 152 -14.08 10.61 1.29
C PRO A 152 -14.91 10.81 2.57
N GLN A 153 -15.88 11.73 2.54
CA GLN A 153 -16.81 12.04 3.63
C GLN A 153 -17.69 10.83 3.97
N ASP A 154 -18.18 10.13 2.94
CA ASP A 154 -18.97 8.92 3.13
C ASP A 154 -18.16 7.83 3.84
N ILE A 155 -16.84 7.74 3.56
CA ILE A 155 -15.95 6.80 4.26
C ILE A 155 -15.84 7.14 5.73
N VAL A 156 -15.63 8.42 6.07
CA VAL A 156 -15.57 8.88 7.46
C VAL A 156 -16.86 8.56 8.19
N ALA A 157 -18.00 8.91 7.59
CA ALA A 157 -19.32 8.65 8.19
C ALA A 157 -19.55 7.15 8.43
N ARG A 158 -19.11 6.30 7.49
CA ARG A 158 -19.30 4.84 7.53
C ARG A 158 -18.47 4.13 8.59
N MET A 159 -17.42 4.75 9.12
CA MET A 159 -16.61 4.16 10.19
C MET A 159 -17.44 3.75 11.41
N ARG A 160 -18.59 4.40 11.66
CA ARG A 160 -19.53 4.07 12.75
C ARG A 160 -20.26 2.73 12.59
N HIS A 161 -20.14 2.10 11.41
CA HIS A 161 -20.78 0.84 11.05
C HIS A 161 -19.75 -0.26 10.72
N LEU A 162 -18.47 0.05 10.89
CA LEU A 162 -17.38 -0.89 10.67
C LEU A 162 -16.88 -1.36 12.02
N ARG A 163 -16.59 -2.67 12.09
CA ARG A 163 -16.15 -3.31 13.32
C ARG A 163 -14.63 -3.37 13.36
N ALA A 164 -14.05 -2.74 14.38
CA ALA A 164 -12.63 -2.90 14.68
C ALA A 164 -12.30 -4.35 15.04
N ALA A 165 -11.13 -4.82 14.59
CA ALA A 165 -10.62 -6.15 14.93
C ALA A 165 -9.86 -6.17 16.26
N TYR A 166 -9.28 -5.03 16.61
CA TYR A 166 -8.40 -4.85 17.76
C TYR A 166 -8.72 -3.53 18.46
N GLU A 167 -8.29 -3.39 19.71
CA GLU A 167 -8.36 -2.11 20.41
C GLU A 167 -7.38 -1.10 19.79
N LEU A 168 -7.68 0.20 19.94
CA LEU A 168 -6.79 1.29 19.54
C LEU A 168 -5.37 1.06 20.10
N ARG A 169 -4.38 1.08 19.22
CA ARG A 169 -2.93 0.89 19.50
C ARG A 169 -2.51 -0.51 19.94
N GLN A 170 -3.42 -1.50 19.88
CA GLN A 170 -3.09 -2.86 20.25
C GLN A 170 -2.16 -3.53 19.22
N LEU A 171 -2.51 -3.43 17.92
CA LEU A 171 -1.76 -4.03 16.81
C LEU A 171 -1.72 -3.09 15.61
N TRP A 172 -0.70 -3.29 14.78
CA TRP A 172 -0.66 -2.73 13.43
C TRP A 172 -1.58 -3.52 12.51
N GLU A 173 -2.53 -2.84 11.87
CA GLU A 173 -3.47 -3.43 10.93
C GLU A 173 -3.74 -2.46 9.78
N TYR A 174 -3.35 -2.87 8.57
CA TYR A 174 -3.42 -2.02 7.38
C TYR A 174 -4.85 -1.73 6.94
N THR A 175 -5.13 -0.45 6.66
CA THR A 175 -6.46 0.00 6.23
C THR A 175 -6.37 1.22 5.31
N ASN A 176 -7.03 1.18 4.15
CA ASN A 176 -7.07 2.33 3.24
C ASN A 176 -7.95 3.47 3.75
N GLN A 177 -9.01 3.15 4.50
CA GLN A 177 -9.99 4.08 5.04
C GLN A 177 -9.34 5.22 5.84
N MET A 178 -8.28 4.92 6.59
CA MET A 178 -7.57 5.93 7.39
C MET A 178 -6.80 6.94 6.53
N TYR A 179 -6.30 6.52 5.36
CA TYR A 179 -5.66 7.41 4.40
C TYR A 179 -6.67 8.19 3.56
N ILE A 180 -7.83 7.61 3.27
CA ILE A 180 -8.95 8.36 2.68
C ILE A 180 -9.41 9.46 3.66
N THR A 181 -9.56 9.11 4.94
CA THR A 181 -9.89 10.06 6.02
C THR A 181 -8.83 11.15 6.17
N GLY A 182 -7.54 10.80 6.11
CA GLY A 182 -6.45 11.78 6.15
C GLY A 182 -6.48 12.76 4.98
N ALA A 183 -6.77 12.29 3.75
CA ALA A 183 -6.93 13.16 2.58
C ALA A 183 -8.13 14.09 2.74
N TYR A 184 -9.22 13.58 3.30
CA TYR A 184 -10.39 14.39 3.62
C TYR A 184 -10.07 15.52 4.60
N VAL A 185 -9.28 15.25 5.65
CA VAL A 185 -8.79 16.28 6.58
C VAL A 185 -8.00 17.37 5.86
N VAL A 186 -7.13 17.01 4.91
CA VAL A 186 -6.41 18.01 4.10
C VAL A 186 -7.40 18.88 3.32
N SER A 187 -8.33 18.27 2.58
CA SER A 187 -9.32 19.02 1.81
C SER A 187 -10.16 19.97 2.68
N LYS A 188 -10.51 19.53 3.89
CA LYS A 188 -11.35 20.30 4.82
C LYS A 188 -10.67 21.54 5.37
N TYR A 189 -9.36 21.49 5.61
CA TYR A 189 -8.64 22.55 6.32
C TYR A 189 -7.64 23.34 5.48
N SER A 190 -7.32 22.88 4.27
CA SER A 190 -6.42 23.59 3.37
C SER A 190 -7.11 24.67 2.53
N GLY A 191 -8.44 24.64 2.42
CA GLY A 191 -9.19 25.52 1.52
C GLY A 191 -9.11 25.14 0.04
N SER A 192 -8.54 23.98 -0.30
CA SER A 192 -8.51 23.41 -1.66
C SER A 192 -8.77 21.90 -1.62
N SER A 193 -8.96 21.25 -2.78
CA SER A 193 -9.01 19.78 -2.80
C SER A 193 -7.64 19.20 -2.42
N TYR A 194 -7.60 18.01 -1.83
CA TYR A 194 -6.33 17.33 -1.53
C TYR A 194 -5.46 17.15 -2.79
N ARG A 195 -6.07 16.95 -3.95
CA ARG A 195 -5.37 16.78 -5.23
C ARG A 195 -4.67 18.08 -5.64
N ASP A 196 -5.37 19.20 -5.57
CA ASP A 196 -4.78 20.52 -5.83
C ASP A 196 -3.70 20.86 -4.80
N PHE A 197 -3.97 20.59 -3.52
CA PHE A 197 -2.99 20.81 -2.45
C PHE A 197 -1.70 20.03 -2.68
N LEU A 198 -1.79 18.75 -3.02
CA LEU A 198 -0.61 17.92 -3.29
C LEU A 198 0.14 18.39 -4.54
N GLU A 199 -0.58 18.78 -5.59
CA GLU A 199 -0.01 19.32 -6.82
C GLU A 199 0.76 20.63 -6.54
N GLU A 200 0.12 21.59 -5.86
CA GLU A 200 0.68 22.90 -5.52
C GLU A 200 1.86 22.81 -4.55
N ARG A 201 1.74 21.98 -3.51
CA ARG A 201 2.68 22.00 -2.37
C ARG A 201 3.82 21.00 -2.49
N ILE A 202 3.69 19.98 -3.36
CA ILE A 202 4.71 18.94 -3.51
C ILE A 202 5.12 18.75 -4.97
N LEU A 203 4.19 18.47 -5.89
CA LEU A 203 4.56 18.08 -7.25
C LEU A 203 5.20 19.23 -8.03
N LEU A 204 4.58 20.41 -8.01
CA LEU A 204 5.10 21.58 -8.72
C LEU A 204 6.46 22.06 -8.14
N PRO A 205 6.65 22.23 -6.82
CA PRO A 205 7.94 22.61 -6.24
C PRO A 205 9.08 21.62 -6.55
N LEU A 206 8.77 20.32 -6.62
CA LEU A 206 9.74 19.28 -6.96
C LEU A 206 9.90 19.05 -8.45
N ARG A 207 9.24 19.85 -9.29
CA ARG A 207 9.30 19.75 -10.76
C ARG A 207 8.88 18.36 -11.26
N MET A 208 7.88 17.77 -10.61
CA MET A 208 7.27 16.48 -10.97
C MET A 208 6.15 16.71 -12.00
N SER A 209 6.50 17.25 -13.17
CA SER A 209 5.54 17.82 -14.14
C SER A 209 4.68 16.79 -14.87
N SER A 210 5.03 15.51 -14.81
CA SER A 210 4.22 14.42 -15.38
C SER A 210 3.39 13.70 -14.32
N SER A 211 3.58 14.06 -13.05
CA SER A 211 2.87 13.47 -11.92
C SER A 211 1.54 14.17 -11.72
N THR A 212 0.51 13.39 -11.43
CA THR A 212 -0.84 13.92 -11.28
C THR A 212 -1.69 13.00 -10.41
N LEU A 213 -2.77 13.54 -9.86
CA LEU A 213 -3.87 12.77 -9.28
C LEU A 213 -5.12 12.79 -10.17
N TYR A 214 -5.00 13.25 -11.42
CA TYR A 214 -6.11 13.39 -12.39
C TYR A 214 -6.00 12.32 -13.48
N PRO A 215 -6.75 11.20 -13.35
CA PRO A 215 -6.83 10.18 -14.39
C PRO A 215 -7.00 10.74 -15.79
N ASP A 216 -7.90 11.70 -15.99
CA ASP A 216 -8.16 12.27 -17.31
C ASP A 216 -6.90 12.97 -17.87
N ARG A 217 -6.22 13.80 -17.06
CA ARG A 217 -4.95 14.43 -17.46
C ARG A 217 -3.86 13.39 -17.76
N ALA A 218 -3.80 12.30 -16.99
CA ALA A 218 -2.86 11.22 -17.24
C ALA A 218 -3.14 10.55 -18.60
N PHE A 219 -4.41 10.25 -18.91
CA PHE A 219 -4.80 9.68 -20.20
C PHE A 219 -4.53 10.65 -21.37
N GLU A 220 -4.92 11.92 -21.23
CA GLU A 220 -4.72 12.97 -22.22
C GLU A 220 -3.25 13.23 -22.54
N SER A 221 -2.35 12.99 -21.58
CA SER A 221 -0.90 13.11 -21.80
C SER A 221 -0.35 12.15 -22.87
N GLY A 222 -1.08 11.06 -23.18
CA GLY A 222 -0.61 9.98 -24.05
C GLY A 222 0.52 9.12 -23.46
N LYS A 223 0.98 9.42 -22.23
CA LYS A 223 2.11 8.73 -21.56
C LYS A 223 1.65 7.70 -20.54
N PHE A 224 0.35 7.64 -20.23
CA PHE A 224 -0.18 6.71 -19.23
C PHE A 224 -0.18 5.27 -19.73
N THR A 225 0.43 4.39 -18.95
CA THR A 225 0.58 2.98 -19.31
C THR A 225 -0.72 2.19 -19.18
N GLN A 226 -0.83 1.13 -19.99
CA GLN A 226 -1.83 0.10 -19.79
C GLN A 226 -1.38 -0.88 -18.70
N SER A 227 -2.33 -1.45 -17.97
CA SER A 227 -2.06 -2.48 -16.96
C SER A 227 -2.28 -3.88 -17.52
N TRP A 228 -1.49 -4.86 -17.09
CA TRP A 228 -1.52 -6.20 -17.67
C TRP A 228 -1.47 -7.31 -16.62
N THR A 229 -2.11 -8.44 -16.91
CA THR A 229 -1.88 -9.68 -16.16
C THR A 229 -0.50 -10.27 -16.50
N PRO A 230 0.04 -11.18 -15.67
CA PRO A 230 1.23 -11.96 -16.02
C PRO A 230 1.07 -12.77 -17.32
N SER A 231 -0.17 -13.14 -17.65
CA SER A 231 -0.53 -13.80 -18.92
C SER A 231 -0.76 -12.82 -20.07
N ARG A 232 -0.28 -11.58 -19.97
CA ARG A 232 -0.37 -10.51 -20.98
C ARG A 232 -1.80 -10.16 -21.41
N ARG A 233 -2.77 -10.26 -20.50
CA ARG A 233 -4.13 -9.75 -20.75
C ARG A 233 -4.25 -8.34 -20.22
N ARG A 234 -4.80 -7.43 -21.03
CA ARG A 234 -5.04 -6.05 -20.62
C ARG A 234 -6.04 -6.01 -19.46
N ILE A 235 -5.73 -5.23 -18.44
CA ILE A 235 -6.60 -4.91 -17.32
C ILE A 235 -7.08 -3.47 -17.50
N PRO A 236 -8.40 -3.22 -17.56
CA PRO A 236 -8.93 -1.85 -17.58
C PRO A 236 -8.45 -1.07 -16.35
N PHE A 237 -8.16 0.22 -16.54
CA PHE A 237 -7.81 1.06 -15.40
C PHE A 237 -8.99 1.13 -14.42
N TRP A 238 -8.66 0.98 -13.14
CA TRP A 238 -9.62 0.68 -12.08
C TRP A 238 -10.07 1.92 -11.30
N MET A 239 -9.47 3.09 -11.57
CA MET A 239 -9.74 4.34 -10.88
C MET A 239 -10.15 5.43 -11.90
N PRO A 240 -11.41 5.44 -12.37
CA PRO A 240 -11.90 6.52 -13.23
C PRO A 240 -11.90 7.87 -12.48
N GLU A 241 -12.01 8.97 -13.22
CA GLU A 241 -11.93 10.34 -12.67
C GLU A 241 -12.87 10.57 -11.46
N HIS A 242 -14.11 10.09 -11.52
CA HIS A 242 -15.09 10.25 -10.43
C HIS A 242 -14.72 9.50 -9.14
N THR A 243 -13.75 8.58 -9.17
CA THR A 243 -13.22 7.87 -7.99
C THR A 243 -11.88 8.46 -7.52
N ALA A 244 -11.29 9.39 -8.27
CA ALA A 244 -9.95 9.90 -7.99
C ALA A 244 -9.87 10.58 -6.61
N ASP A 245 -10.86 11.39 -6.24
CA ASP A 245 -10.90 12.08 -4.94
C ASP A 245 -10.97 11.08 -3.78
N LEU A 246 -11.80 10.04 -3.92
CA LEU A 246 -11.96 8.99 -2.91
C LEU A 246 -10.63 8.31 -2.58
N LEU A 247 -9.85 7.99 -3.60
CA LEU A 247 -8.63 7.19 -3.46
C LEU A 247 -7.33 8.00 -3.44
N ALA A 248 -7.41 9.32 -3.62
CA ALA A 248 -6.26 10.20 -3.81
C ALA A 248 -5.15 9.94 -2.77
N GLY A 249 -5.47 9.99 -1.47
CA GLY A 249 -4.48 9.79 -0.41
C GLY A 249 -4.06 8.34 -0.17
N ALA A 250 -4.91 7.37 -0.52
CA ALA A 250 -4.64 5.96 -0.27
C ALA A 250 -3.86 5.29 -1.42
N GLY A 251 -4.05 5.76 -2.66
CA GLY A 251 -3.50 5.12 -3.85
C GLY A 251 -3.57 5.92 -5.16
N GLY A 252 -3.94 7.20 -5.13
CA GLY A 252 -4.33 7.94 -6.34
C GLY A 252 -3.22 8.66 -7.10
N VAL A 253 -2.00 8.75 -6.57
CA VAL A 253 -0.90 9.42 -7.27
C VAL A 253 -0.49 8.59 -8.50
N MET A 254 -0.37 9.24 -9.64
CA MET A 254 0.19 8.69 -10.87
C MET A 254 1.46 9.46 -11.21
N SER A 255 2.53 8.75 -11.54
CA SER A 255 3.85 9.36 -11.75
C SER A 255 4.71 8.47 -12.65
N ASN A 256 5.92 8.92 -12.94
CA ASN A 256 6.94 8.18 -13.66
C ASN A 256 8.24 8.11 -12.83
N VAL A 257 9.21 7.33 -13.28
CA VAL A 257 10.47 7.16 -12.53
C VAL A 257 11.26 8.46 -12.44
N GLU A 258 11.28 9.30 -13.48
CA GLU A 258 12.05 10.55 -13.52
C GLU A 258 11.55 11.58 -12.48
N ASP A 259 10.24 11.78 -12.39
CA ASP A 259 9.60 12.62 -11.37
C ASP A 259 9.85 12.06 -9.96
N MET A 260 9.72 10.75 -9.80
CA MET A 260 9.95 10.09 -8.51
C MET A 260 11.42 10.16 -8.05
N VAL A 261 12.39 10.37 -8.95
CA VAL A 261 13.78 10.67 -8.54
C VAL A 261 13.84 11.99 -7.79
N ASN A 262 13.08 13.02 -8.18
CA ASN A 262 13.05 14.30 -7.45
C ASN A 262 12.45 14.12 -6.05
N TRP A 263 11.39 13.32 -5.93
CA TRP A 263 10.82 12.93 -4.64
C TRP A 263 11.84 12.22 -3.75
N VAL A 264 12.53 11.20 -4.25
CA VAL A 264 13.55 10.46 -3.49
C VAL A 264 14.75 11.34 -3.11
N LYS A 265 15.22 12.22 -4.00
CA LYS A 265 16.29 13.17 -3.70
C LYS A 265 15.93 14.10 -2.54
N MET A 266 14.71 14.62 -2.51
CA MET A 266 14.22 15.44 -1.40
C MET A 266 14.14 14.63 -0.08
N LEU A 267 13.70 13.37 -0.14
CA LEU A 267 13.67 12.48 1.04
C LEU A 267 15.07 12.18 1.58
N LEU A 268 16.04 11.86 0.71
CA LEU A 268 17.44 11.64 1.12
C LEU A 268 18.06 12.90 1.73
N ASN A 269 17.55 14.07 1.39
CA ASN A 269 17.94 15.35 1.95
C ASN A 269 16.97 15.85 3.04
N SER A 270 16.34 14.93 3.77
CA SER A 270 15.54 15.19 4.98
C SER A 270 14.42 16.22 4.81
N GLY A 271 13.74 16.22 3.67
CA GLY A 271 12.62 17.14 3.41
C GLY A 271 12.97 18.35 2.54
N VAL A 272 14.25 18.55 2.21
CA VAL A 272 14.74 19.73 1.50
C VAL A 272 15.06 19.38 0.04
N ASP A 273 14.55 20.14 -0.93
CA ASP A 273 14.93 19.96 -2.34
C ASP A 273 16.42 20.31 -2.52
N PRO A 274 17.30 19.37 -2.89
CA PRO A 274 18.73 19.63 -3.02
C PRO A 274 19.08 20.58 -4.16
N GLN A 275 18.17 20.84 -5.11
CA GLN A 275 18.43 21.78 -6.21
C GLN A 275 18.13 23.23 -5.83
N THR A 276 17.10 23.46 -5.02
CA THR A 276 16.62 24.81 -4.67
C THR A 276 16.92 25.20 -3.22
N ASN A 277 17.36 24.24 -2.40
CA ASN A 277 17.54 24.37 -0.95
C ASN A 277 16.26 24.81 -0.20
N LYS A 278 15.10 24.67 -0.83
CA LYS A 278 13.80 24.94 -0.20
C LYS A 278 13.35 23.72 0.59
N THR A 279 12.91 23.94 1.82
CA THR A 279 12.19 22.94 2.61
C THR A 279 10.84 22.67 1.95
N ILE A 280 10.64 21.44 1.47
CA ILE A 280 9.36 20.98 0.92
C ILE A 280 8.53 20.32 2.00
N ILE A 281 9.16 19.46 2.80
CA ILE A 281 8.53 18.79 3.96
C ILE A 281 9.23 19.30 5.22
N PRO A 282 8.49 19.78 6.24
CA PRO A 282 9.08 20.15 7.51
C PRO A 282 9.89 19.00 8.11
N ARG A 283 11.05 19.32 8.71
CA ARG A 283 11.95 18.30 9.26
C ARG A 283 11.27 17.39 10.30
N THR A 284 10.43 17.98 11.15
CA THR A 284 9.63 17.27 12.16
C THR A 284 8.69 16.24 11.55
N THR A 285 8.06 16.58 10.41
CA THR A 285 7.22 15.66 9.63
C THR A 285 8.05 14.54 9.04
N PHE A 286 9.20 14.85 8.42
CA PHE A 286 10.08 13.83 7.84
C PHE A 286 10.55 12.81 8.90
N ASP A 287 11.05 13.29 10.03
CA ASP A 287 11.57 12.44 11.10
C ASP A 287 10.48 11.53 11.68
N LEU A 288 9.28 12.06 11.92
CA LEU A 288 8.17 11.27 12.44
C LEU A 288 7.63 10.29 11.39
N ALA A 289 7.40 10.74 10.17
CA ALA A 289 6.81 9.91 9.11
C ALA A 289 7.70 8.71 8.74
N THR A 290 9.02 8.87 8.81
CA THR A 290 9.99 7.80 8.54
C THR A 290 10.44 7.06 9.80
N SER A 291 9.88 7.35 10.98
CA SER A 291 10.14 6.58 12.20
C SER A 291 9.39 5.24 12.23
N ALA A 292 9.76 4.34 13.15
CA ALA A 292 9.02 3.10 13.40
C ALA A 292 8.04 3.30 14.58
N ILE A 293 6.87 3.88 14.30
CA ILE A 293 5.84 4.21 15.30
C ILE A 293 5.17 2.94 15.83
N SER A 294 4.92 1.98 14.95
CA SER A 294 4.30 0.70 15.24
C SER A 294 5.08 -0.44 14.60
N VAL A 295 4.88 -1.68 15.06
CA VAL A 295 5.54 -2.87 14.51
C VAL A 295 4.57 -3.57 13.57
N ALA A 296 4.86 -3.56 12.27
CA ALA A 296 4.07 -4.23 11.25
C ALA A 296 4.44 -5.72 11.13
N VAL A 297 5.72 -6.06 11.32
CA VAL A 297 6.21 -7.45 11.29
C VAL A 297 7.14 -7.68 12.46
N HIS A 298 6.72 -8.55 13.38
CA HIS A 298 7.43 -8.83 14.64
C HIS A 298 8.63 -9.78 14.50
N LYS A 299 8.75 -10.48 13.36
CA LYS A 299 9.85 -11.44 13.12
C LYS A 299 10.64 -11.04 11.88
N GLY A 300 11.95 -10.83 12.06
CA GLY A 300 12.87 -10.64 10.96
C GLY A 300 13.20 -11.95 10.22
N SER A 301 14.10 -11.83 9.25
CA SER A 301 14.71 -12.95 8.52
C SER A 301 16.24 -12.82 8.58
N ALA A 302 16.96 -13.76 7.95
CA ALA A 302 18.41 -13.62 7.79
C ALA A 302 18.81 -12.35 7.00
N LEU A 303 17.89 -11.79 6.20
CA LEU A 303 18.13 -10.61 5.38
C LEU A 303 17.49 -9.33 5.93
N THR A 304 16.53 -9.43 6.85
CA THR A 304 15.71 -8.28 7.27
C THR A 304 15.49 -8.26 8.77
N SER A 305 15.49 -7.10 9.40
CA SER A 305 15.01 -6.96 10.78
C SER A 305 13.49 -7.13 10.88
N ILE A 306 12.95 -6.91 12.08
CA ILE A 306 11.54 -6.53 12.24
C ILE A 306 11.20 -5.34 11.33
N MET A 307 9.94 -5.22 10.94
CA MET A 307 9.46 -4.09 10.13
C MET A 307 8.61 -3.17 10.99
N GLY A 308 9.07 -1.93 11.14
CA GLY A 308 8.27 -0.85 11.72
C GLY A 308 7.44 -0.14 10.65
N TYR A 309 6.37 0.52 11.07
CA TYR A 309 5.57 1.41 10.23
C TYR A 309 5.54 2.80 10.86
N GLY A 310 5.82 3.81 10.06
CA GLY A 310 5.74 5.22 10.40
C GLY A 310 4.43 5.81 9.93
N LEU A 311 4.49 6.91 9.19
CA LEU A 311 3.33 7.53 8.56
C LEU A 311 3.48 7.39 7.04
N GLY A 312 2.94 6.32 6.48
CA GLY A 312 3.05 6.03 5.04
C GLY A 312 4.41 5.49 4.63
N TRP A 313 5.20 4.99 5.58
CA TRP A 313 6.52 4.39 5.36
C TRP A 313 6.70 3.16 6.24
N ILE A 314 7.36 2.14 5.70
CA ILE A 314 7.89 1.00 6.44
C ILE A 314 9.37 1.26 6.68
N ARG A 315 9.87 0.99 7.88
CA ARG A 315 11.30 1.06 8.21
C ARG A 315 11.81 -0.27 8.72
N LEU A 316 12.94 -0.70 8.20
CA LEU A 316 13.62 -1.94 8.56
C LEU A 316 15.11 -1.83 8.27
N ALA A 317 15.91 -2.76 8.78
CA ALA A 317 17.24 -3.03 8.26
C ALA A 317 17.16 -4.12 7.20
N TYR A 318 17.77 -3.90 6.03
CA TYR A 318 18.00 -4.91 4.99
C TYR A 318 19.51 -5.21 4.91
N ARG A 319 19.91 -6.43 5.27
CA ARG A 319 21.31 -6.89 5.31
C ARG A 319 22.23 -5.95 6.11
N GLY A 320 21.71 -5.36 7.18
CA GLY A 320 22.44 -4.41 8.04
C GLY A 320 22.35 -2.94 7.61
N HIS A 321 21.76 -2.65 6.44
CA HIS A 321 21.58 -1.30 5.93
C HIS A 321 20.19 -0.77 6.25
N GLU A 322 20.12 0.51 6.59
CA GLU A 322 18.85 1.17 6.87
C GLU A 322 18.03 1.30 5.59
N LEU A 323 16.78 0.86 5.67
CA LEU A 323 15.83 0.94 4.59
C LEU A 323 14.53 1.58 5.07
N VAL A 324 14.12 2.63 4.39
CA VAL A 324 12.77 3.19 4.44
C VAL A 324 12.11 2.79 3.13
N GLN A 325 10.92 2.20 3.17
CA GLN A 325 10.25 1.73 1.96
C GLN A 325 8.74 1.97 1.99
N HIS A 326 8.15 2.08 0.81
CA HIS A 326 6.75 1.77 0.63
C HIS A 326 6.55 1.03 -0.70
N SER A 327 5.72 0.00 -0.69
CA SER A 327 5.29 -0.70 -1.89
C SER A 327 3.88 -0.31 -2.27
N GLY A 328 3.55 -0.34 -3.56
CA GLY A 328 2.20 -0.18 -4.06
C GLY A 328 1.78 -1.39 -4.89
N GLY A 329 0.51 -1.77 -4.76
CA GLY A 329 -0.12 -2.79 -5.58
C GLY A 329 -1.48 -2.33 -6.04
N ALA A 330 -1.74 -2.48 -7.34
CA ALA A 330 -3.02 -2.23 -7.97
C ALA A 330 -3.27 -3.31 -9.05
N PRO A 331 -4.49 -3.47 -9.57
CA PRO A 331 -4.76 -4.42 -10.66
C PRO A 331 -3.81 -4.23 -11.85
N GLY A 332 -2.86 -5.16 -12.00
CA GLY A 332 -1.86 -5.14 -13.09
C GLY A 332 -0.71 -4.16 -12.90
N VAL A 333 -0.52 -3.61 -11.70
CA VAL A 333 0.57 -2.68 -11.39
C VAL A 333 1.20 -3.03 -10.04
N ALA A 334 2.52 -2.99 -9.98
CA ALA A 334 3.28 -3.05 -8.75
C ALA A 334 4.39 -2.00 -8.75
N THR A 335 4.54 -1.32 -7.63
CA THR A 335 5.48 -0.21 -7.46
C THR A 335 6.24 -0.38 -6.15
N ILE A 336 7.45 0.17 -6.09
CA ILE A 336 8.25 0.21 -4.87
C ILE A 336 9.16 1.44 -4.87
N VAL A 337 9.26 2.08 -3.71
CA VAL A 337 10.12 3.24 -3.45
C VAL A 337 10.92 2.93 -2.19
N ASP A 338 12.23 2.75 -2.35
CA ASP A 338 13.16 2.28 -1.32
C ASP A 338 14.33 3.27 -1.12
N PRO A 339 14.16 4.35 -0.36
CA PRO A 339 15.29 5.14 0.13
C PRO A 339 16.16 4.36 1.14
N TYR A 340 17.48 4.43 0.95
CA TYR A 340 18.51 3.99 1.89
C TYR A 340 19.22 5.23 2.44
N PRO A 341 18.62 5.94 3.42
CA PRO A 341 19.07 7.27 3.82
C PRO A 341 20.50 7.27 4.40
N SER A 342 20.86 6.24 5.17
CA SER A 342 22.22 6.07 5.70
C SER A 342 23.27 5.81 4.62
N ASP A 343 22.87 5.28 3.47
CA ASP A 343 23.77 4.94 2.35
C ASP A 343 23.72 5.97 1.20
N GLY A 344 22.85 6.98 1.29
CA GLY A 344 22.79 8.10 0.34
C GLY A 344 22.22 7.79 -1.04
N PHE A 345 21.49 6.68 -1.20
CA PHE A 345 20.82 6.34 -2.46
C PHE A 345 19.37 5.86 -2.25
N GLY A 346 18.61 5.74 -3.34
CA GLY A 346 17.29 5.13 -3.29
C GLY A 346 16.93 4.43 -4.59
N VAL A 347 15.99 3.49 -4.52
CA VAL A 347 15.51 2.71 -5.67
C VAL A 347 14.04 3.01 -5.90
N VAL A 348 13.68 3.39 -7.13
CA VAL A 348 12.29 3.49 -7.58
C VAL A 348 12.07 2.48 -8.70
N LEU A 349 11.04 1.66 -8.58
CA LEU A 349 10.68 0.69 -9.61
C LEU A 349 9.17 0.67 -9.79
N LEU A 350 8.72 0.86 -11.03
CA LEU A 350 7.32 0.84 -11.45
C LEU A 350 7.15 -0.26 -12.51
N ALA A 351 6.19 -1.16 -12.32
CA ALA A 351 5.93 -2.26 -13.24
C ALA A 351 4.43 -2.49 -13.49
N ASN A 352 4.06 -2.67 -14.76
CA ASN A 352 2.68 -2.79 -15.25
C ASN A 352 2.24 -4.23 -15.61
N THR A 353 2.92 -5.24 -15.05
CA THR A 353 2.66 -6.67 -15.37
C THR A 353 2.92 -7.61 -14.19
N VAL A 354 3.95 -7.32 -13.39
CA VAL A 354 4.42 -8.19 -12.31
C VAL A 354 3.84 -7.77 -10.96
N GLY A 355 3.74 -8.72 -10.03
CA GLY A 355 3.24 -8.46 -8.68
C GLY A 355 4.32 -7.95 -7.70
N PRO A 356 3.91 -7.49 -6.50
CA PRO A 356 4.80 -6.86 -5.51
C PRO A 356 6.04 -7.67 -5.09
N LEU A 357 5.94 -9.01 -5.06
CA LEU A 357 7.08 -9.86 -4.69
C LEU A 357 8.20 -9.81 -5.74
N VAL A 358 7.85 -9.69 -7.02
CA VAL A 358 8.84 -9.65 -8.11
C VAL A 358 9.51 -8.28 -8.13
N THR A 359 8.73 -7.20 -8.01
CA THR A 359 9.27 -5.84 -7.94
C THR A 359 10.21 -5.67 -6.74
N GLN A 360 9.84 -6.21 -5.58
CA GLN A 360 10.71 -6.20 -4.40
C GLN A 360 12.02 -6.97 -4.66
N LYS A 361 11.98 -8.17 -5.26
CA LYS A 361 13.20 -8.93 -5.58
C LYS A 361 14.13 -8.16 -6.51
N ILE A 362 13.60 -7.49 -7.54
CA ILE A 362 14.39 -6.67 -8.45
C ILE A 362 15.00 -5.48 -7.72
N ALA A 363 14.19 -4.76 -6.92
CA ALA A 363 14.68 -3.63 -6.13
C ALA A 363 15.80 -4.03 -5.15
N ARG A 364 15.66 -5.19 -4.48
CA ARG A 364 16.71 -5.74 -3.60
C ARG A 364 17.96 -6.14 -4.37
N ALA A 365 17.83 -6.75 -5.55
CA ALA A 365 19.00 -7.07 -6.37
C ALA A 365 19.75 -5.82 -6.86
N ILE A 366 19.03 -4.72 -7.14
CA ILE A 366 19.64 -3.42 -7.46
C ILE A 366 20.35 -2.87 -6.21
N ALA A 367 19.68 -2.88 -5.06
CA ALA A 367 20.27 -2.40 -3.81
C ALA A 367 21.52 -3.20 -3.41
N ASP A 368 21.51 -4.54 -3.53
CA ASP A 368 22.68 -5.37 -3.26
C ASP A 368 23.89 -4.93 -4.09
N ARG A 369 23.69 -4.62 -5.39
CA ARG A 369 24.77 -4.09 -6.25
C ARG A 369 25.26 -2.72 -5.81
N MET A 370 24.34 -1.82 -5.44
CA MET A 370 24.69 -0.46 -4.97
C MET A 370 25.46 -0.50 -3.64
N LEU A 371 25.12 -1.47 -2.78
CA LEU A 371 25.75 -1.70 -1.48
C LEU A 371 27.05 -2.53 -1.56
N GLY A 372 27.44 -2.99 -2.75
CA GLY A 372 28.61 -3.88 -2.92
C GLY A 372 28.44 -5.26 -2.28
N LEU A 373 27.19 -5.70 -2.07
CA LEU A 373 26.86 -6.99 -1.46
C LEU A 373 26.80 -8.10 -2.53
N PRO A 374 27.10 -9.36 -2.17
CA PRO A 374 26.89 -10.49 -3.05
C PRO A 374 25.44 -10.56 -3.53
N THR A 375 25.24 -10.71 -4.85
CA THR A 375 23.91 -10.84 -5.47
C THR A 375 23.23 -12.17 -5.16
N GLU A 376 24.00 -13.17 -4.77
CA GLU A 376 23.45 -14.36 -4.12
C GLU A 376 23.23 -14.03 -2.65
N ALA A 377 21.98 -13.77 -2.28
CA ALA A 377 21.61 -13.81 -0.87
C ALA A 377 22.06 -15.16 -0.29
N PRO A 378 22.63 -15.21 0.92
CA PRO A 378 22.91 -16.49 1.57
C PRO A 378 21.66 -17.35 1.47
N ARG A 379 21.82 -18.63 1.09
CA ARG A 379 20.71 -19.58 1.12
C ARG A 379 20.12 -19.50 2.51
N VAL A 380 18.99 -18.81 2.62
CA VAL A 380 18.12 -18.97 3.75
C VAL A 380 17.66 -20.39 3.55
N GLU A 381 18.29 -21.34 4.25
CA GLU A 381 17.59 -22.56 4.60
C GLU A 381 16.27 -22.05 5.11
N THR A 382 15.23 -22.27 4.33
CA THR A 382 13.90 -22.06 4.80
C THR A 382 13.79 -23.00 5.99
N GLU A 383 14.09 -22.49 7.19
CA GLU A 383 13.31 -22.79 8.37
C GLU A 383 11.89 -22.22 8.13
N MET A 384 11.26 -22.67 7.03
CA MET A 384 10.01 -23.36 7.22
C MET A 384 10.35 -24.53 8.14
N GLY A 385 10.39 -24.25 9.45
CA GLY A 385 9.98 -25.27 10.39
C GLY A 385 8.67 -25.88 9.86
N PRO A 386 8.38 -27.15 10.15
CA PRO A 386 7.26 -27.92 9.58
C PRO A 386 5.85 -27.35 9.86
N HIS A 387 5.69 -26.05 10.13
CA HIS A 387 4.44 -25.31 10.25
C HIS A 387 4.03 -24.51 9.01
N ALA A 388 4.76 -24.62 7.90
CA ALA A 388 4.09 -24.66 6.59
C ALA A 388 3.52 -26.07 6.35
N GLN A 389 2.88 -26.66 7.37
CA GLN A 389 1.80 -27.57 7.09
C GLN A 389 0.84 -26.76 6.23
N LEU A 390 0.79 -27.11 4.94
CA LEU A 390 -0.47 -27.18 4.22
C LEU A 390 -1.53 -27.43 5.28
N GLU A 391 -2.39 -26.45 5.56
CA GLU A 391 -3.58 -26.74 6.34
C GLU A 391 -4.11 -28.07 5.78
N PRO A 392 -4.38 -29.08 6.63
CA PRO A 392 -4.89 -30.34 6.13
C PRO A 392 -6.01 -29.98 5.18
N ARG A 393 -5.88 -30.37 3.90
CA ARG A 393 -6.96 -30.19 2.94
C ARG A 393 -8.11 -31.00 3.50
N ILE A 394 -8.96 -30.35 4.28
CA ILE A 394 -10.19 -30.95 4.76
C ILE A 394 -10.89 -31.35 3.45
N PRO A 395 -11.19 -32.64 3.24
CA PRO A 395 -11.96 -33.05 2.07
C PRO A 395 -13.27 -32.29 2.12
N VAL A 396 -13.47 -31.41 1.16
CA VAL A 396 -14.69 -30.61 1.12
C VAL A 396 -15.59 -31.26 0.13
N ASN A 397 -16.56 -31.95 0.71
CA ASN A 397 -17.71 -32.40 -0.02
C ASN A 397 -18.31 -31.16 -0.71
N PRO A 398 -18.45 -31.16 -2.04
CA PRO A 398 -19.09 -30.07 -2.75
C PRO A 398 -20.44 -29.83 -2.10
N ILE A 399 -20.69 -28.60 -1.64
CA ILE A 399 -22.01 -28.22 -1.15
C ILE A 399 -22.97 -28.41 -2.32
N PRO A 400 -23.99 -29.29 -2.21
CA PRO A 400 -24.94 -29.51 -3.29
C PRO A 400 -25.56 -28.19 -3.79
N PRO A 401 -25.73 -27.99 -5.11
CA PRO A 401 -26.25 -26.75 -5.68
C PRO A 401 -27.62 -26.30 -5.14
N ASN A 402 -28.44 -27.25 -4.67
CA ASN A 402 -29.72 -26.98 -4.01
C ASN A 402 -29.55 -26.34 -2.62
N ILE A 403 -28.46 -26.61 -1.89
CA ILE A 403 -28.13 -25.91 -0.64
C ILE A 403 -27.71 -24.46 -0.95
N LEU A 404 -26.96 -24.24 -2.03
CA LEU A 404 -26.57 -22.88 -2.46
C LEU A 404 -27.78 -22.02 -2.85
N ALA A 405 -28.84 -22.63 -3.40
CA ALA A 405 -30.10 -21.93 -3.66
C ALA A 405 -30.72 -21.35 -2.38
N GLY A 406 -30.63 -22.05 -1.24
CA GLY A 406 -31.13 -21.57 0.05
C GLY A 406 -30.44 -20.31 0.58
N PHE A 407 -29.18 -20.10 0.19
CA PHE A 407 -28.40 -18.90 0.55
C PHE A 407 -28.59 -17.73 -0.42
N THR A 408 -29.36 -17.91 -1.50
CA THR A 408 -29.64 -16.78 -2.40
C THR A 408 -30.52 -15.73 -1.74
N GLY A 409 -30.27 -14.48 -2.12
CA GLY A 409 -30.96 -13.32 -1.57
C GLY A 409 -30.07 -12.10 -1.57
N THR A 410 -30.72 -10.95 -1.36
CA THR A 410 -30.01 -9.73 -0.98
C THR A 410 -29.85 -9.76 0.53
N TYR A 411 -28.67 -9.40 0.99
CA TYR A 411 -28.34 -9.21 2.39
C TYR A 411 -27.87 -7.77 2.54
N SER A 412 -28.12 -7.18 3.71
CA SER A 412 -27.74 -5.81 3.99
C SER A 412 -26.83 -5.72 5.21
N ASN A 413 -25.96 -4.74 5.18
CA ASN A 413 -25.17 -4.32 6.32
C ASN A 413 -24.90 -2.81 6.20
N LEU A 414 -25.03 -2.05 7.29
CA LEU A 414 -24.86 -0.60 7.26
C LEU A 414 -23.45 -0.16 6.84
N GLY A 415 -22.44 -0.98 7.11
CA GLY A 415 -21.05 -0.74 6.74
C GLY A 415 -20.67 -1.23 5.34
N TYR A 416 -21.37 -2.21 4.76
CA TYR A 416 -21.01 -2.79 3.46
C TYR A 416 -22.08 -2.60 2.37
N GLY A 417 -23.19 -1.97 2.72
CA GLY A 417 -24.36 -1.86 1.84
C GLY A 417 -25.01 -3.21 1.57
N ASN A 418 -25.63 -3.31 0.40
CA ASN A 418 -26.36 -4.49 -0.02
C ASN A 418 -25.47 -5.39 -0.88
N PHE A 419 -25.44 -6.69 -0.57
CA PHE A 419 -24.83 -7.69 -1.45
C PHE A 419 -25.85 -8.76 -1.81
N THR A 420 -25.85 -9.18 -3.07
CA THR A 420 -26.79 -10.20 -3.56
C THR A 420 -26.04 -11.48 -3.90
N LEU A 421 -26.40 -12.57 -3.22
CA LEU A 421 -25.92 -13.90 -3.54
C LEU A 421 -26.85 -14.55 -4.57
N CYS A 422 -26.28 -14.92 -5.71
CA CYS A 422 -27.00 -15.54 -6.83
C CYS A 422 -26.65 -17.04 -6.91
N SER A 423 -27.64 -17.89 -7.19
CA SER A 423 -27.38 -19.31 -7.48
C SER A 423 -27.11 -19.50 -8.97
N PRO A 424 -26.13 -20.34 -9.36
CA PRO A 424 -25.89 -20.68 -10.75
C PRO A 424 -27.08 -21.42 -11.41
N LEU A 425 -28.03 -21.93 -10.63
CA LEU A 425 -29.23 -22.61 -11.12
C LEU A 425 -30.31 -21.65 -11.66
N PHE A 426 -30.22 -20.35 -11.38
CA PHE A 426 -31.21 -19.36 -11.82
C PHE A 426 -30.56 -18.11 -12.44
N PRO A 427 -30.06 -18.19 -13.69
CA PRO A 427 -29.37 -17.06 -14.34
C PRO A 427 -30.28 -15.88 -14.73
N ASN A 428 -31.60 -15.94 -14.49
CA ASN A 428 -32.58 -15.05 -15.13
C ASN A 428 -33.40 -14.12 -14.23
N LEU A 429 -33.05 -13.93 -12.95
CA LEU A 429 -33.69 -12.89 -12.12
C LEU A 429 -33.04 -11.51 -12.35
N GLY A 430 -33.17 -10.99 -13.58
CA GLY A 430 -32.62 -9.68 -13.95
C GLY A 430 -32.92 -9.14 -15.35
N ARG A 431 -33.80 -9.77 -16.15
CA ARG A 431 -34.28 -9.14 -17.39
C ARG A 431 -35.55 -8.32 -17.12
N LEU A 432 -35.37 -7.04 -16.85
CA LEU A 432 -36.43 -6.06 -17.11
C LEU A 432 -36.57 -5.87 -18.64
N PRO A 433 -37.78 -5.73 -19.19
CA PRO A 433 -37.99 -5.64 -20.63
C PRO A 433 -37.58 -4.25 -21.14
N GLY A 434 -36.39 -4.15 -21.72
CA GLY A 434 -35.92 -2.97 -22.44
C GLY A 434 -35.03 -3.41 -23.60
N ARG A 435 -35.41 -3.04 -24.83
CA ARG A 435 -34.72 -3.39 -26.08
C ARG A 435 -33.31 -2.79 -26.12
N HIS A 436 -32.27 -3.58 -26.42
CA HIS A 436 -31.14 -3.32 -27.36
C HIS A 436 -30.03 -4.41 -27.26
N PRO A 437 -29.14 -4.57 -28.28
CA PRO A 437 -28.81 -5.88 -28.84
C PRO A 437 -27.52 -6.56 -28.33
N ARG A 438 -27.60 -7.90 -28.27
CA ARG A 438 -26.56 -8.94 -28.43
C ARG A 438 -25.18 -8.69 -27.81
N LEU A 439 -24.98 -9.22 -26.60
CA LEU A 439 -23.68 -9.73 -26.16
C LEU A 439 -23.55 -11.21 -26.55
N GLN A 440 -22.60 -11.51 -27.43
CA GLN A 440 -22.22 -12.87 -27.81
C GLN A 440 -21.71 -13.64 -26.59
N THR A 441 -22.36 -14.75 -26.28
CA THR A 441 -21.86 -15.77 -25.36
C THR A 441 -20.74 -16.56 -26.06
N SER A 442 -19.49 -16.40 -25.65
CA SER A 442 -18.42 -17.31 -26.03
C SER A 442 -18.52 -18.58 -25.17
N ARG A 443 -18.75 -19.73 -25.82
CA ARG A 443 -18.66 -21.06 -25.20
C ARG A 443 -17.23 -21.31 -24.76
N PHE A 444 -17.00 -21.53 -23.46
CA PHE A 444 -15.77 -22.17 -22.98
C PHE A 444 -16.01 -23.67 -22.87
N GLY A 445 -15.19 -24.42 -23.62
CA GLY A 445 -15.27 -25.86 -23.77
C GLY A 445 -14.85 -26.66 -22.54
N ASP A 446 -15.36 -27.88 -22.53
CA ASP A 446 -15.09 -28.95 -21.57
C ASP A 446 -13.59 -29.16 -21.30
N ARG A 447 -13.13 -28.85 -20.09
CA ARG A 447 -12.06 -29.60 -19.42
C ARG A 447 -12.32 -29.68 -17.93
N LYS A 448 -12.41 -30.93 -17.45
CA LYS A 448 -12.53 -31.33 -16.05
C LYS A 448 -11.38 -30.72 -15.21
N ALA A 449 -11.72 -30.00 -14.14
CA ALA A 449 -10.77 -29.62 -13.09
C ALA A 449 -11.35 -30.01 -11.73
N HIS A 450 -10.55 -30.74 -10.93
CA HIS A 450 -10.90 -31.22 -9.60
C HIS A 450 -10.80 -30.09 -8.56
N TRP A 451 -11.75 -30.03 -7.62
CA TRP A 451 -11.94 -28.96 -6.64
C TRP A 451 -11.81 -29.47 -5.19
N SER A 452 -11.21 -28.67 -4.28
CA SER A 452 -11.15 -28.96 -2.82
C SER A 452 -11.02 -27.67 -1.98
N LEU A 453 -11.99 -27.28 -1.14
CA LEU A 453 -11.92 -26.11 -0.20
C LEU A 453 -13.03 -26.07 0.88
N GLY A 454 -12.73 -25.87 2.17
CA GLY A 454 -13.69 -25.69 3.31
C GLY A 454 -13.34 -24.50 4.21
N PRO A 455 -14.02 -24.25 5.37
CA PRO A 455 -15.28 -24.79 5.93
C PRO A 455 -16.37 -23.72 6.24
N LEU A 456 -17.66 -24.08 6.12
CA LEU A 456 -18.86 -23.35 6.59
C LEU A 456 -19.66 -24.29 7.50
N GLN A 457 -19.58 -24.14 8.83
CA GLN A 457 -20.38 -24.98 9.74
C GLN A 457 -20.80 -24.33 11.07
N ARG A 458 -20.80 -23.00 11.21
CA ARG A 458 -21.24 -22.36 12.47
C ARG A 458 -22.06 -21.08 12.32
N LEU A 459 -23.02 -21.05 11.38
CA LEU A 459 -23.86 -19.85 11.18
C LEU A 459 -25.38 -20.09 11.14
N ALA A 460 -25.87 -21.22 11.66
CA ALA A 460 -27.29 -21.60 11.52
C ALA A 460 -28.14 -21.44 12.81
N ALA A 461 -27.64 -20.82 13.88
CA ALA A 461 -28.31 -20.90 15.19
C ALA A 461 -28.86 -19.59 15.79
N VAL A 462 -28.83 -18.43 15.11
CA VAL A 462 -29.05 -17.15 15.85
C VAL A 462 -30.12 -16.18 15.33
N LEU A 463 -30.61 -16.20 14.10
CA LEU A 463 -31.37 -15.03 13.61
C LEU A 463 -32.78 -15.38 13.13
N GLY A 464 -33.75 -15.22 14.04
CA GLY A 464 -35.18 -15.08 13.75
C GLY A 464 -35.45 -13.74 13.06
N ILE A 465 -36.35 -13.77 12.06
CA ILE A 465 -36.51 -12.77 10.99
C ILE A 465 -37.88 -12.08 11.10
N THR A 466 -37.94 -10.77 10.82
CA THR A 466 -39.09 -10.11 10.14
C THR A 466 -38.64 -8.88 9.32
N SER A 467 -39.19 -8.75 8.10
CA SER A 467 -38.99 -7.76 7.00
C SER A 467 -39.96 -6.53 7.14
N PRO A 468 -40.05 -5.47 6.27
CA PRO A 468 -39.51 -5.32 4.89
C PRO A 468 -39.03 -3.93 4.33
N ALA A 469 -38.27 -4.05 3.21
CA ALA A 469 -38.25 -3.31 1.90
C ALA A 469 -37.81 -1.82 1.75
N PHE A 470 -36.72 -1.54 0.98
CA PHE A 470 -36.67 -1.17 -0.47
C PHE A 470 -35.30 -0.57 -0.93
N SER A 471 -34.97 -0.85 -2.21
CA SER A 471 -34.09 -0.12 -3.17
C SER A 471 -32.55 -0.27 -3.21
N SER A 472 -32.09 -0.55 -4.44
CA SER A 472 -30.92 -0.03 -5.17
C SER A 472 -29.86 -1.03 -5.68
N ILE A 473 -29.32 -0.66 -6.86
CA ILE A 473 -28.38 -1.23 -7.84
C ILE A 473 -27.67 -2.55 -7.47
N ARG A 474 -27.82 -3.57 -8.33
CA ARG A 474 -27.39 -4.96 -8.10
C ARG A 474 -26.11 -5.32 -8.86
N THR A 475 -25.02 -5.55 -8.13
CA THR A 475 -23.86 -6.31 -8.65
C THR A 475 -23.94 -7.74 -8.10
N CYS A 476 -24.00 -8.73 -8.99
CA CYS A 476 -24.15 -10.15 -8.66
C CYS A 476 -22.77 -10.79 -8.46
N LEU A 477 -22.47 -11.27 -7.26
CA LEU A 477 -21.30 -12.10 -6.99
C LEU A 477 -21.63 -13.55 -7.34
N ILE A 478 -20.94 -14.08 -8.36
CA ILE A 478 -20.97 -15.50 -8.72
C ILE A 478 -19.85 -16.20 -7.94
N PHE A 479 -20.16 -17.30 -7.27
CA PHE A 479 -19.21 -18.12 -6.50
C PHE A 479 -17.90 -18.36 -7.28
N TRP A 480 -16.81 -17.77 -6.82
CA TRP A 480 -15.44 -18.13 -7.19
C TRP A 480 -14.60 -18.22 -5.91
N THR A 481 -14.19 -19.44 -5.57
CA THR A 481 -13.58 -19.73 -4.29
C THR A 481 -12.08 -19.43 -4.29
N LYS A 482 -11.67 -18.40 -3.54
CA LYS A 482 -10.33 -18.30 -2.95
C LYS A 482 -10.41 -17.65 -1.57
N SER A 483 -10.24 -18.49 -0.53
CA SER A 483 -9.77 -18.18 0.82
C SER A 483 -10.33 -16.92 1.51
N ILE A 484 -11.42 -17.06 2.26
CA ILE A 484 -11.70 -16.17 3.40
C ILE A 484 -11.03 -16.82 4.62
N ARG A 485 -9.96 -16.21 5.14
CA ARG A 485 -9.37 -16.62 6.43
C ARG A 485 -10.33 -16.23 7.55
N ARG A 486 -10.37 -17.06 8.62
CA ARG A 486 -11.17 -16.87 9.84
C ARG A 486 -11.23 -15.40 10.24
N SER A 487 -12.39 -14.81 10.06
CA SER A 487 -12.64 -13.44 10.46
C SER A 487 -14.14 -13.40 10.79
N SER A 488 -14.45 -13.50 12.09
CA SER A 488 -15.82 -13.60 12.65
C SER A 488 -16.59 -12.27 12.56
N TRP A 489 -16.38 -11.51 11.50
CA TRP A 489 -16.73 -10.09 11.40
C TRP A 489 -18.01 -9.82 10.62
N TRP A 490 -18.65 -10.86 10.07
CA TRP A 490 -19.84 -10.73 9.25
C TRP A 490 -21.08 -11.13 10.03
N ARG A 491 -21.78 -10.15 10.62
CA ARG A 491 -23.20 -10.30 10.99
C ARG A 491 -23.99 -9.57 9.91
N MET A 492 -24.63 -10.35 9.06
CA MET A 492 -25.42 -9.86 7.93
C MET A 492 -26.87 -10.22 8.19
N GLU A 493 -27.77 -9.26 8.01
CA GLU A 493 -29.21 -9.48 8.09
C GLU A 493 -29.73 -9.80 6.67
N ARG A 494 -30.73 -10.68 6.60
CA ARG A 494 -31.31 -11.15 5.33
C ARG A 494 -32.58 -10.38 5.00
#